data_AF-A0A5J4TSP1-F1
#
_entry.id   AF-A0A5J4TSP1-F1
#
_cell.length_a   1.000
_cell.length_b   1.000
_cell.length_c   1.000
_cell.angle_alpha   90.00
_cell.angle_beta   90.00
_cell.angle_gamma   90.00
#
_symmetry.space_group_name_H-M   'P 1'
#
loop_
_entity.id
_entity.type
_entity.pdbx_description
1 polymer ?
#
loop_
_entity_poly.entity_id
_entity_poly.type
_entity_poly.pdbx_seq_one_letter_code
_entity_poly.pdbx_strand_id
1 'polypeptide(L)'
;MQQKQEFYETARAIVSFTDSYTQNKQGKRNEQSNQEQTPSLVEISAYLQYLRDQICYNNALNSVIHIPKLLKSLSALVTFRLGTHIDLDVGNQRLKVRSLSRQCLYRIQYIGDEQVHSDLINNGYVRVMSISFSTAGGKGEEQDEEILNGLIRIYDFLIGLHEGKTQQPSFQTLPLLVRNTEEQMEEEGADEELDAQMNNNGFNGRIKSNANDAKAMTLNHFIHRN
;
A
#
# COMPACT_ATOMS: atom_id res chain seq x y z
N MET A 1 -18.62 21.64 5.84
CA MET A 1 -17.54 22.55 5.38
C MET A 1 -16.27 22.32 6.19
N GLN A 2 -16.34 22.33 7.52
CA GLN A 2 -15.21 22.07 8.43
C GLN A 2 -14.52 20.69 8.24
N GLN A 3 -15.27 19.58 8.23
CA GLN A 3 -14.69 18.24 8.02
C GLN A 3 -13.93 18.07 6.69
N LYS A 4 -14.40 18.74 5.62
CA LYS A 4 -13.73 18.72 4.31
C LYS A 4 -12.39 19.46 4.37
N GLN A 5 -12.33 20.58 5.11
CA GLN A 5 -11.09 21.33 5.30
C GLN A 5 -10.07 20.52 6.12
N GLU A 6 -10.51 19.93 7.24
CA GLU A 6 -9.67 19.07 8.10
C GLU A 6 -9.09 17.89 7.32
N PHE A 7 -9.86 17.31 6.39
CA PHE A 7 -9.38 16.27 5.48
C PHE A 7 -8.22 16.72 4.59
N TYR A 8 -8.33 17.87 3.93
CA TYR A 8 -7.26 18.38 3.08
C TYR A 8 -6.02 18.80 3.88
N GLU A 9 -6.20 19.37 5.06
CA GLU A 9 -5.10 19.72 5.97
C GLU A 9 -4.35 18.47 6.42
N THR A 10 -5.08 17.42 6.80
CA THR A 10 -4.50 16.12 7.19
C THR A 10 -3.68 15.51 6.05
N ALA A 11 -4.26 15.46 4.86
CA ALA A 11 -3.58 14.91 3.69
C ALA A 11 -2.34 15.73 3.30
N ARG A 12 -2.41 17.06 3.40
CA ARG A 12 -1.26 17.94 3.17
C ARG A 12 -0.15 17.69 4.21
N ALA A 13 -0.51 17.50 5.47
CA ALA A 13 0.47 17.19 6.52
C ALA A 13 1.22 15.87 6.24
N ILE A 14 0.51 14.83 5.79
CA ILE A 14 1.10 13.55 5.36
C ILE A 14 2.08 13.76 4.19
N VAL A 15 1.67 14.53 3.18
CA VAL A 15 2.52 14.83 2.01
C VAL A 15 3.78 15.60 2.43
N SER A 16 3.63 16.68 3.20
CA SER A 16 4.76 17.50 3.68
C SER A 16 5.74 16.68 4.53
N PHE A 17 5.23 15.85 5.44
CA PHE A 17 6.06 14.94 6.23
C PHE A 17 6.89 13.99 5.35
N THR A 18 6.24 13.42 4.34
CA THR A 18 6.88 12.44 3.45
C THR A 18 7.89 13.10 2.51
N ASP A 19 7.59 14.29 1.99
CA ASP A 19 8.51 15.07 1.16
C ASP A 19 9.76 15.46 1.96
N SER A 20 9.59 15.93 3.21
CA SER A 20 10.70 16.22 4.14
C SER A 20 11.59 14.99 4.35
N TYR A 21 10.99 13.83 4.61
CA TYR A 21 11.74 12.57 4.75
C TYR A 21 12.51 12.18 3.49
N THR A 22 11.87 12.28 2.32
CA THR A 22 12.46 11.89 1.03
C THR A 22 13.62 12.80 0.65
N GLN A 23 13.50 14.11 0.89
CA GLN A 23 14.57 15.09 0.66
C GLN A 23 15.78 14.85 1.58
N ASN A 24 15.53 14.54 2.86
CA ASN A 24 16.58 14.18 3.82
C ASN A 24 17.35 12.93 3.37
N LYS A 25 16.67 11.90 2.84
CA LYS A 25 17.31 10.68 2.31
C LYS A 25 18.20 10.96 1.08
N GLN A 26 17.86 11.98 0.28
CA GLN A 26 18.61 12.35 -0.93
C GLN A 26 19.74 13.37 -0.67
N GLY A 27 19.96 13.79 0.59
CA GLY A 27 20.99 14.79 0.93
C GLY A 27 20.71 16.20 0.36
N LYS A 28 19.47 16.47 -0.08
CA LYS A 28 19.11 17.71 -0.81
C LYS A 28 18.68 18.87 0.08
N ARG A 29 18.87 18.79 1.40
CA ARG A 29 18.43 19.85 2.32
C ARG A 29 19.51 20.93 2.42
N ASN A 30 19.29 22.05 1.73
CA ASN A 30 19.99 23.31 2.03
C ASN A 30 19.42 23.88 3.36
N GLU A 31 20.27 24.40 4.24
CA GLU A 31 20.00 24.80 5.63
C GLU A 31 18.98 25.94 5.83
N GLN A 32 18.15 26.28 4.84
CA GLN A 32 17.33 27.51 4.82
C GLN A 32 15.85 27.35 4.46
N SER A 33 15.25 26.15 4.55
CA SER A 33 13.78 26.06 4.43
C SER A 33 13.12 26.27 5.81
N ASN A 34 12.33 27.35 5.94
CA ASN A 34 11.48 27.68 7.08
C ASN A 34 10.95 26.42 7.79
N GLN A 35 11.23 26.30 9.09
CA GLN A 35 10.82 25.18 9.93
C GLN A 35 9.29 25.18 10.13
N GLU A 36 8.54 24.63 9.18
CA GLU A 36 7.31 23.92 9.58
C GLU A 36 7.76 22.75 10.45
N GLN A 37 7.25 22.69 11.69
CA GLN A 37 7.48 21.57 12.59
C GLN A 37 7.01 20.31 11.87
N THR A 38 7.96 19.45 11.49
CA THR A 38 7.64 18.17 10.86
C THR A 38 6.89 17.33 11.89
N PRO A 39 5.67 16.85 11.59
CA PRO A 39 4.87 16.11 12.56
C PRO A 39 5.63 14.90 13.12
N SER A 40 5.43 14.60 14.39
CA SER A 40 5.93 13.40 15.06
C SER A 40 5.31 12.12 14.48
N LEU A 41 5.89 10.95 14.74
CA LEU A 41 5.33 9.67 14.26
C LEU A 41 3.96 9.37 14.87
N VAL A 42 3.70 9.85 16.09
CA VAL A 42 2.40 9.74 16.75
C VAL A 42 1.35 10.57 16.00
N GLU A 43 1.68 11.82 15.66
CA GLU A 43 0.79 12.69 14.87
C GLU A 43 0.55 12.13 13.47
N ILE A 44 1.60 11.64 12.79
CA ILE A 44 1.43 11.00 11.47
C ILE A 44 0.57 9.75 11.56
N SER A 45 0.71 8.95 12.61
CA SER A 45 -0.17 7.80 12.81
C SER A 45 -1.62 8.22 13.00
N ALA A 46 -1.88 9.28 13.77
CA ALA A 46 -3.23 9.82 13.95
C ALA A 46 -3.81 10.35 12.62
N TYR A 47 -3.01 11.06 11.82
CA TYR A 47 -3.41 11.54 10.50
C TYR A 47 -3.72 10.42 9.51
N LEU A 48 -2.91 9.37 9.47
CA LEU A 48 -3.16 8.20 8.63
C LEU A 48 -4.42 7.45 9.08
N GLN A 49 -4.63 7.32 10.39
CA GLN A 49 -5.83 6.71 10.93
C GLN A 49 -7.09 7.51 10.57
N TYR A 50 -7.05 8.82 10.75
CA TYR A 50 -8.13 9.71 10.33
C TYR A 50 -8.40 9.60 8.83
N LEU A 51 -7.34 9.65 8.00
CA LEU A 51 -7.45 9.50 6.55
C LEU A 51 -8.13 8.17 6.17
N ARG A 52 -7.69 7.06 6.75
CA ARG A 52 -8.30 5.73 6.55
C ARG A 52 -9.79 5.74 6.88
N ASP A 53 -10.15 6.29 8.03
CA ASP A 53 -11.54 6.31 8.50
C ASP A 53 -12.40 7.16 7.55
N GLN A 54 -11.90 8.33 7.11
CA GLN A 54 -12.59 9.17 6.12
C GLN A 54 -12.77 8.46 4.76
N ILE A 55 -11.79 7.68 4.32
CA ILE A 55 -11.90 6.86 3.09
C ILE A 55 -13.01 5.81 3.25
N CYS A 56 -13.11 5.15 4.41
CA CYS A 56 -14.10 4.10 4.66
C CYS A 56 -15.55 4.61 4.65
N TYR A 57 -15.79 5.85 5.07
CA TYR A 57 -17.14 6.43 5.09
C TYR A 57 -17.59 7.02 3.73
N ASN A 58 -16.95 6.61 2.62
CA ASN A 58 -17.31 6.82 1.20
C ASN A 58 -17.49 8.27 0.71
N ASN A 59 -17.39 9.28 1.57
CA ASN A 59 -17.58 10.68 1.19
C ASN A 59 -16.30 11.37 0.68
N ALA A 60 -15.14 10.69 0.77
CA ALA A 60 -13.84 11.32 0.55
C ALA A 60 -13.04 10.77 -0.64
N LEU A 61 -13.38 9.62 -1.25
CA LEU A 61 -12.54 9.04 -2.33
C LEU A 61 -12.25 10.02 -3.48
N ASN A 62 -13.30 10.64 -4.01
CA ASN A 62 -13.17 11.67 -5.05
C ASN A 62 -12.30 12.84 -4.57
N SER A 63 -12.30 13.14 -3.27
CA SER A 63 -11.42 14.15 -2.69
C SER A 63 -9.98 13.65 -2.54
N VAL A 64 -9.74 12.38 -2.22
CA VAL A 64 -8.42 11.75 -2.01
C VAL A 64 -7.60 11.71 -3.30
N ILE A 65 -8.21 11.26 -4.40
CA ILE A 65 -7.53 11.06 -5.70
C ILE A 65 -7.03 12.39 -6.28
N HIS A 66 -7.77 13.48 -6.02
CA HIS A 66 -7.39 14.82 -6.46
C HIS A 66 -6.33 15.49 -5.60
N ILE A 67 -5.85 14.87 -4.51
CA ILE A 67 -4.76 15.45 -3.70
C ILE A 67 -3.42 15.09 -4.34
N PRO A 68 -2.67 16.08 -4.86
CA PRO A 68 -1.41 15.81 -5.53
C PRO A 68 -0.44 15.09 -4.60
N LYS A 69 0.25 14.07 -5.14
CA LYS A 69 1.29 13.28 -4.47
C LYS A 69 0.83 12.40 -3.30
N LEU A 70 -0.42 12.42 -2.87
CA LEU A 70 -0.85 11.66 -1.69
C LEU A 70 -0.60 10.15 -1.84
N LEU A 71 -0.93 9.55 -2.99
CA LEU A 71 -0.63 8.14 -3.28
C LEU A 71 0.87 7.85 -3.18
N LYS A 72 1.69 8.68 -3.81
CA LYS A 72 3.16 8.59 -3.73
C LYS A 72 3.66 8.65 -2.29
N SER A 73 3.10 9.55 -1.49
CA SER A 73 3.46 9.71 -0.08
C SER A 73 3.07 8.48 0.73
N LEU A 74 1.86 7.95 0.54
CA LEU A 74 1.43 6.71 1.18
C LEU A 74 2.34 5.53 0.80
N SER A 75 2.67 5.37 -0.49
CA SER A 75 3.60 4.33 -0.96
C SER A 75 4.98 4.44 -0.29
N ALA A 76 5.53 5.66 -0.20
CA ALA A 76 6.82 5.88 0.45
C ALA A 76 6.77 5.57 1.96
N LEU A 77 5.65 5.87 2.63
CA LEU A 77 5.47 5.61 4.05
C LEU A 77 5.37 4.12 4.38
N VAL A 78 4.93 3.25 3.47
CA VAL A 78 4.96 1.79 3.69
C VAL A 78 6.38 1.26 3.88
N THR A 79 7.37 1.90 3.25
CA THR A 79 8.79 1.56 3.42
C THR A 79 9.53 2.46 4.42
N PHE A 80 8.79 3.26 5.20
CA PHE A 80 9.38 4.27 6.07
C PHE A 80 10.40 3.68 7.04
N ARG A 81 11.67 4.03 6.81
CA ARG A 81 12.83 3.58 7.61
C ARG A 81 12.87 2.05 7.82
N LEU A 82 12.40 1.30 6.83
CA LEU A 82 12.51 -0.17 6.79
C LEU A 82 13.98 -0.59 6.96
N GLY A 83 14.26 -1.63 7.74
CA GLY A 83 15.60 -2.17 7.94
C GLY A 83 16.53 -1.36 8.88
N THR A 84 16.02 -0.32 9.55
CA THR A 84 16.81 0.44 10.54
C THR A 84 16.52 -0.04 11.97
N HIS A 85 17.52 -0.66 12.62
CA HIS A 85 17.43 -1.07 14.03
C HIS A 85 17.54 0.14 14.96
N ILE A 86 16.44 0.48 15.64
CA ILE A 86 16.36 1.52 16.68
C ILE A 86 15.58 0.95 17.87
N ASP A 87 15.66 1.62 19.02
CA ASP A 87 14.76 1.52 20.19
C ASP A 87 13.35 1.00 19.86
N LEU A 88 12.88 0.06 20.69
CA LEU A 88 11.63 -0.67 20.56
C LEU A 88 10.41 0.27 20.43
N ASP A 89 10.36 1.37 21.18
CA ASP A 89 9.20 2.29 21.15
C ASP A 89 9.08 3.00 19.79
N VAL A 90 10.21 3.48 19.27
CA VAL A 90 10.29 4.10 17.94
C VAL A 90 10.03 3.06 16.85
N GLY A 91 10.43 1.80 17.07
CA GLY A 91 10.12 0.67 16.20
C GLY A 91 8.61 0.44 16.04
N ASN A 92 7.88 0.43 17.16
CA ASN A 92 6.42 0.25 17.17
C ASN A 92 5.68 1.39 16.46
N GLN A 93 6.09 2.64 16.69
CA GLN A 93 5.50 3.79 15.99
C GLN A 93 5.71 3.70 14.48
N ARG A 94 6.89 3.26 14.02
CA ARG A 94 7.17 3.05 12.59
C ARG A 94 6.35 1.91 11.99
N LEU A 95 6.22 0.80 12.71
CA LEU A 95 5.35 -0.31 12.31
C LEU A 95 3.91 0.18 12.11
N LYS A 96 3.40 0.97 13.05
CA LYS A 96 2.06 1.55 12.98
C LYS A 96 1.89 2.48 11.78
N VAL A 97 2.85 3.38 11.52
CA VAL A 97 2.84 4.24 10.32
C VAL A 97 2.77 3.38 9.05
N ARG A 98 3.65 2.38 8.91
CA ARG A 98 3.68 1.50 7.74
C ARG A 98 2.35 0.74 7.55
N SER A 99 1.81 0.17 8.63
CA SER A 99 0.56 -0.59 8.59
C SER A 99 -0.64 0.28 8.22
N LEU A 100 -0.76 1.48 8.83
CA LEU A 100 -1.82 2.42 8.50
C LEU A 100 -1.71 2.94 7.05
N SER A 101 -0.50 3.19 6.55
CA SER A 101 -0.30 3.56 5.14
C SER A 101 -0.75 2.45 4.18
N ARG A 102 -0.43 1.17 4.47
CA ARG A 102 -0.93 0.04 3.69
C ARG A 102 -2.46 -0.06 3.72
N GLN A 103 -3.07 0.16 4.89
CA GLN A 103 -4.53 0.18 5.03
C GLN A 103 -5.17 1.30 4.21
N CYS A 104 -4.60 2.51 4.21
CA CYS A 104 -5.09 3.60 3.36
C CYS A 104 -5.04 3.23 1.88
N LEU A 105 -3.91 2.69 1.39
CA LEU A 105 -3.75 2.29 -0.01
C LEU A 105 -4.73 1.19 -0.41
N TYR A 106 -4.89 0.16 0.43
CA TYR A 106 -5.88 -0.89 0.20
C TYR A 106 -7.30 -0.32 0.12
N ARG A 107 -7.67 0.57 1.05
CA ARG A 107 -9.00 1.17 1.02
C ARG A 107 -9.21 1.96 -0.27
N ILE A 108 -8.23 2.78 -0.69
CA ILE A 108 -8.28 3.52 -1.95
C ILE A 108 -8.46 2.57 -3.14
N GLN A 109 -7.71 1.47 -3.19
CA GLN A 109 -7.85 0.44 -4.22
C GLN A 109 -9.25 -0.18 -4.22
N TYR A 110 -9.73 -0.59 -3.04
CA TYR A 110 -11.01 -1.27 -2.89
C TYR A 110 -12.19 -0.43 -3.37
N ILE A 111 -12.23 0.87 -3.05
CA ILE A 111 -13.29 1.77 -3.51
C ILE A 111 -12.96 2.49 -4.82
N GLY A 112 -11.76 2.31 -5.37
CA GLY A 112 -11.26 2.98 -6.57
C GLY A 112 -11.83 2.41 -7.86
N ASP A 113 -12.00 3.29 -8.85
CA ASP A 113 -12.34 2.95 -10.23
C ASP A 113 -11.09 2.59 -11.05
N GLU A 114 -11.24 2.45 -12.36
CA GLU A 114 -10.15 2.17 -13.30
C GLU A 114 -9.00 3.18 -13.20
N GLN A 115 -9.31 4.48 -13.10
CA GLN A 115 -8.29 5.52 -13.03
C GLN A 115 -7.46 5.38 -11.74
N VAL A 116 -8.13 5.08 -10.61
CA VAL A 116 -7.43 4.82 -9.34
C VAL A 116 -6.47 3.64 -9.45
N HIS A 117 -6.86 2.55 -10.13
CA HIS A 117 -5.98 1.39 -10.32
C HIS A 117 -4.75 1.76 -11.15
N SER A 118 -4.93 2.53 -12.22
CA SER A 118 -3.82 3.06 -13.02
C SER A 118 -2.87 3.92 -12.17
N ASP A 119 -3.43 4.84 -11.37
CA ASP A 119 -2.64 5.72 -10.51
C ASP A 119 -1.87 4.93 -9.44
N LEU A 120 -2.47 3.88 -8.86
CA LEU A 120 -1.81 3.01 -7.88
C LEU A 120 -0.60 2.29 -8.48
N ILE A 121 -0.74 1.70 -9.68
CA ILE A 121 0.37 1.03 -10.39
C ILE A 121 1.50 2.02 -10.67
N ASN A 122 1.16 3.21 -11.15
CA ASN A 122 2.13 4.28 -11.43
C ASN A 122 2.84 4.78 -10.17
N ASN A 123 2.24 4.60 -8.98
CA ASN A 123 2.82 4.96 -7.69
C ASN A 123 3.46 3.76 -6.96
N GLY A 124 3.70 2.64 -7.67
CA GLY A 124 4.42 1.48 -7.18
C GLY A 124 3.64 0.67 -6.14
N TYR A 125 2.31 0.62 -6.25
CA TYR A 125 1.47 -0.16 -5.36
C TYR A 125 1.88 -1.65 -5.31
N VAL A 126 2.28 -2.22 -6.45
CA VAL A 126 2.74 -3.62 -6.55
C VAL A 126 3.96 -3.87 -5.66
N ARG A 127 5.02 -3.06 -5.81
CA ARG A 127 6.20 -3.08 -4.91
C ARG A 127 5.80 -2.95 -3.43
N VAL A 128 4.88 -2.04 -3.15
CA VAL A 128 4.44 -1.75 -1.78
C VAL A 128 3.72 -2.96 -1.16
N MET A 129 2.93 -3.67 -1.96
CA MET A 129 2.25 -4.90 -1.53
C MET A 129 3.21 -6.07 -1.42
N SER A 130 4.19 -6.24 -2.33
CA SER A 130 5.16 -7.35 -2.25
C SER A 130 5.96 -7.34 -0.95
N ILE A 131 6.37 -6.16 -0.50
CA ILE A 131 7.06 -5.99 0.78
C ILE A 131 6.22 -6.46 1.97
N SER A 132 4.88 -6.41 1.89
CA SER A 132 4.01 -6.78 3.01
C SER A 132 3.93 -8.28 3.28
N PHE A 133 4.14 -9.10 2.24
CA PHE A 133 4.16 -10.57 2.36
C PHE A 133 5.55 -11.18 2.20
N SER A 134 6.60 -10.36 2.08
CA SER A 134 7.99 -10.81 2.10
C SER A 134 8.44 -11.19 3.52
N THR A 135 9.20 -12.28 3.63
CA THR A 135 9.71 -12.78 4.92
C THR A 135 11.09 -12.26 5.31
N ALA A 136 11.68 -11.35 4.54
CA ALA A 136 13.02 -10.79 4.79
C ALA A 136 13.17 -10.03 6.14
N GLY A 137 12.12 -9.96 6.97
CA GLY A 137 12.06 -9.20 8.23
C GLY A 137 12.04 -9.97 9.56
N GLY A 138 12.02 -11.31 9.59
CA GLY A 138 11.98 -12.10 10.85
C GLY A 138 10.91 -13.19 10.88
N LYS A 139 10.56 -13.73 12.06
CA LYS A 139 9.43 -14.66 12.28
C LYS A 139 8.64 -14.31 13.55
N GLY A 140 7.30 -14.31 13.48
CA GLY A 140 6.38 -14.15 14.62
C GLY A 140 4.89 -14.11 14.19
N GLU A 141 3.96 -14.28 15.12
CA GLU A 141 2.50 -14.32 14.83
C GLU A 141 1.97 -12.99 14.27
N GLU A 142 2.47 -11.86 14.75
CA GLU A 142 2.14 -10.52 14.22
C GLU A 142 2.64 -10.34 12.77
N GLN A 143 3.66 -11.09 12.36
CA GLN A 143 4.17 -11.08 11.00
C GLN A 143 3.31 -11.96 10.09
N ASP A 144 2.84 -13.10 10.58
CA ASP A 144 1.91 -13.94 9.83
C ASP A 144 0.60 -13.19 9.51
N GLU A 145 0.14 -12.29 10.39
CA GLU A 145 -1.08 -11.50 10.16
C GLU A 145 -0.86 -10.46 9.04
N GLU A 146 0.28 -9.76 9.07
CA GLU A 146 0.65 -8.81 8.01
C GLU A 146 0.90 -9.52 6.68
N ILE A 147 1.51 -10.72 6.69
CA ILE A 147 1.68 -11.56 5.48
C ILE A 147 0.30 -11.93 4.93
N LEU A 148 -0.59 -12.47 5.76
CA LEU A 148 -1.94 -12.86 5.33
C LEU A 148 -2.71 -11.67 4.75
N ASN A 149 -2.67 -10.52 5.43
CA ASN A 149 -3.29 -9.29 4.95
C ASN A 149 -2.65 -8.80 3.64
N GLY A 150 -1.34 -8.92 3.48
CA GLY A 150 -0.63 -8.59 2.25
C GLY A 150 -1.09 -9.45 1.07
N LEU A 151 -1.19 -10.76 1.29
CA LEU A 151 -1.65 -11.74 0.30
C LEU A 151 -3.10 -11.49 -0.13
N ILE A 152 -4.00 -11.22 0.81
CA ILE A 152 -5.41 -10.88 0.50
C ILE A 152 -5.47 -9.62 -0.38
N ARG A 153 -4.69 -8.60 -0.05
CA ARG A 153 -4.70 -7.31 -0.77
C ARG A 153 -4.16 -7.42 -2.19
N ILE A 154 -3.09 -8.19 -2.40
CA ILE A 154 -2.56 -8.40 -3.76
C ILE A 154 -3.52 -9.27 -4.58
N TYR A 155 -4.12 -10.30 -3.98
CA TYR A 155 -5.14 -11.12 -4.62
C TYR A 155 -6.36 -10.30 -5.07
N ASP A 156 -6.95 -9.51 -4.17
CA ASP A 156 -8.07 -8.61 -4.47
C ASP A 156 -7.73 -7.64 -5.62
N PHE A 157 -6.49 -7.13 -5.62
CA PHE A 157 -6.01 -6.23 -6.66
C PHE A 157 -5.89 -6.93 -8.02
N LEU A 158 -5.26 -8.11 -8.06
CA LEU A 158 -5.10 -8.91 -9.28
C LEU A 158 -6.46 -9.31 -9.86
N ILE A 159 -7.41 -9.79 -9.04
CA ILE A 159 -8.77 -10.07 -9.51
C ILE A 159 -9.40 -8.86 -10.17
N GLY A 160 -9.29 -7.69 -9.53
CA GLY A 160 -9.83 -6.45 -10.09
C GLY A 160 -9.29 -6.16 -11.48
N LEU A 161 -8.00 -6.43 -11.73
CA LEU A 161 -7.38 -6.24 -13.04
C LEU A 161 -7.79 -7.32 -14.07
N HIS A 162 -7.81 -8.60 -13.69
CA HIS A 162 -8.05 -9.71 -14.60
C HIS A 162 -9.53 -9.96 -14.92
N GLU A 163 -10.41 -9.77 -13.93
CA GLU A 163 -11.85 -10.08 -14.03
C GLU A 163 -12.72 -8.82 -14.05
N GLY A 164 -12.14 -7.65 -13.72
CA GLY A 164 -12.89 -6.43 -13.50
C GLY A 164 -13.55 -6.39 -12.11
N LYS A 165 -14.34 -5.35 -11.86
CA LYS A 165 -15.11 -5.19 -10.62
C LYS A 165 -16.60 -5.10 -10.93
N THR A 166 -17.37 -5.95 -10.26
CA THR A 166 -18.85 -5.94 -10.32
C THR A 166 -19.47 -5.05 -9.23
N GLN A 167 -18.76 -4.85 -8.13
CA GLN A 167 -19.15 -3.93 -7.05
C GLN A 167 -18.75 -2.50 -7.40
N GLN A 168 -19.54 -1.51 -6.95
CA GLN A 168 -19.30 -0.10 -7.25
C GLN A 168 -18.00 0.41 -6.58
N PRO A 169 -17.14 1.14 -7.31
CA PRO A 169 -17.24 1.45 -8.74
C PRO A 169 -16.90 0.22 -9.60
N SER A 170 -17.82 -0.09 -10.52
CA SER A 170 -17.66 -1.22 -11.43
C SER A 170 -16.82 -0.84 -12.63
N PHE A 171 -15.94 -1.73 -13.06
CA PHE A 171 -15.14 -1.56 -14.29
C PHE A 171 -14.86 -2.92 -14.92
N GLN A 172 -14.59 -2.93 -16.23
CA GLN A 172 -14.23 -4.15 -16.97
C GLN A 172 -12.77 -4.53 -16.70
N THR A 173 -12.35 -5.71 -17.14
CA THR A 173 -10.94 -6.13 -17.13
C THR A 173 -10.02 -5.02 -17.64
N LEU A 174 -8.82 -4.88 -17.07
CA LEU A 174 -7.83 -3.85 -17.42
C LEU A 174 -6.55 -4.48 -18.00
N PRO A 175 -6.56 -5.05 -19.23
CA PRO A 175 -5.46 -5.89 -19.72
C PRO A 175 -4.10 -5.19 -19.79
N LEU A 176 -4.08 -3.90 -20.09
CA LEU A 176 -2.83 -3.12 -20.14
C LEU A 176 -2.20 -2.98 -18.75
N LEU A 177 -3.03 -2.81 -17.72
CA LEU A 177 -2.59 -2.69 -16.34
C LEU A 177 -2.16 -4.03 -15.75
N VAL A 178 -2.77 -5.14 -16.21
CA VAL A 178 -2.30 -6.48 -15.84
C VAL A 178 -0.86 -6.67 -16.27
N ARG A 179 -0.55 -6.43 -17.54
CA ARG A 179 0.82 -6.61 -18.05
C ARG A 179 1.83 -5.76 -17.28
N ASN A 180 1.51 -4.50 -17.00
CA ASN A 180 2.37 -3.63 -16.20
C ASN A 180 2.55 -4.13 -14.76
N THR A 181 1.53 -4.78 -14.21
CA THR A 181 1.57 -5.35 -12.85
C THR A 181 2.45 -6.59 -12.82
N GLU A 182 2.33 -7.48 -13.81
CA GLU A 182 3.20 -8.65 -13.96
C GLU A 182 4.66 -8.25 -14.10
N GLU A 183 4.97 -7.28 -14.99
CA GLU A 183 6.33 -6.76 -15.15
C GLU A 183 6.87 -6.19 -13.83
N GLN A 184 6.07 -5.44 -13.05
CA GLN A 184 6.48 -4.96 -11.72
C GLN A 184 6.64 -6.09 -10.68
N MET A 185 5.82 -7.13 -10.74
CA MET A 185 5.93 -8.27 -9.82
C MET A 185 7.24 -9.02 -10.05
N GLU A 186 7.60 -9.26 -11.31
CA GLU A 186 8.87 -9.87 -11.70
C GLU A 186 10.07 -8.99 -11.29
N GLU A 187 10.04 -7.69 -11.61
CA GLU A 187 11.12 -6.77 -11.27
C GLU A 187 11.38 -6.64 -9.76
N GLU A 188 10.33 -6.71 -8.94
CA GLU A 188 10.41 -6.55 -7.49
C GLU A 188 10.58 -7.89 -6.75
N GLY A 189 10.69 -9.01 -7.47
CA GLY A 189 10.83 -10.36 -6.90
C GLY A 189 9.59 -10.83 -6.13
N ALA A 190 8.42 -10.30 -6.45
CA ALA A 190 7.18 -10.61 -5.76
C ALA A 190 6.72 -12.05 -6.02
N ASP A 191 7.07 -12.60 -7.18
CA ASP A 191 6.72 -13.98 -7.56
C ASP A 191 7.45 -15.02 -6.71
N GLU A 192 8.74 -14.80 -6.41
CA GLU A 192 9.52 -15.64 -5.52
C GLU A 192 9.01 -15.58 -4.09
N GLU A 193 8.56 -14.40 -3.64
CA GLU A 193 7.95 -14.24 -2.32
C GLU A 193 6.60 -14.97 -2.23
N LEU A 194 5.77 -14.95 -3.29
CA LEU A 194 4.56 -15.75 -3.37
C LEU A 194 4.87 -17.25 -3.29
N ASP A 195 5.87 -17.73 -4.05
CA ASP A 195 6.29 -19.13 -4.04
C ASP A 195 6.79 -19.56 -2.66
N ALA A 196 7.48 -18.68 -1.93
CA ALA A 196 7.88 -18.91 -0.56
C ALA A 196 6.65 -19.05 0.36
N GLN A 197 5.64 -18.18 0.23
CA GLN A 197 4.43 -18.22 1.05
C GLN A 197 3.51 -19.42 0.76
N MET A 198 3.58 -20.03 -0.42
CA MET A 198 2.81 -21.25 -0.75
C MET A 198 3.16 -22.46 0.16
N ASN A 199 4.27 -22.40 0.89
CA ASN A 199 4.67 -23.40 1.87
C ASN A 199 4.47 -22.95 3.33
N ASN A 200 3.94 -21.75 3.55
CA ASN A 200 3.74 -21.19 4.88
C ASN A 200 2.39 -21.64 5.50
N ASN A 201 2.46 -22.44 6.56
CA ASN A 201 1.30 -22.97 7.28
C ASN A 201 0.74 -22.01 8.36
N GLY A 202 1.23 -20.78 8.45
CA GLY A 202 0.69 -19.75 9.35
C GLY A 202 -0.82 -19.54 9.15
N PHE A 203 -1.51 -19.15 10.23
CA PHE A 203 -2.97 -19.05 10.29
C PHE A 203 -3.70 -20.32 9.83
N ASN A 204 -3.28 -21.50 10.33
CA ASN A 204 -3.88 -22.79 9.97
C ASN A 204 -3.91 -23.03 8.45
N GLY A 205 -2.83 -22.67 7.75
CA GLY A 205 -2.70 -22.84 6.31
C GLY A 205 -3.40 -21.77 5.45
N ARG A 206 -3.98 -20.72 6.05
CA ARG A 206 -4.58 -19.62 5.28
C ARG A 206 -3.55 -18.85 4.47
N ILE A 207 -2.34 -18.66 4.99
CA ILE A 207 -1.26 -17.99 4.25
C ILE A 207 -0.96 -18.77 2.97
N LYS A 208 -0.68 -20.07 3.10
CA LYS A 208 -0.53 -20.98 1.97
C LYS A 208 -1.69 -20.88 0.97
N SER A 209 -2.94 -20.93 1.44
CA SER A 209 -4.10 -20.86 0.53
C SER A 209 -4.10 -19.55 -0.28
N ASN A 210 -3.98 -18.40 0.38
CA ASN A 210 -4.03 -17.10 -0.29
C ASN A 210 -2.82 -16.88 -1.21
N ALA A 211 -1.65 -17.43 -0.88
CA ALA A 211 -0.48 -17.40 -1.75
C ALA A 211 -0.72 -18.19 -3.04
N ASN A 212 -1.35 -19.38 -2.95
CA ASN A 212 -1.74 -20.16 -4.14
C ASN A 212 -2.76 -19.41 -4.98
N ASP A 213 -3.77 -18.79 -4.35
CA ASP A 213 -4.81 -18.03 -5.05
C ASP A 213 -4.23 -16.80 -5.77
N ALA A 214 -3.36 -16.04 -5.10
CA ALA A 214 -2.65 -14.91 -5.70
C ALA A 214 -1.76 -15.35 -6.88
N LYS A 215 -1.00 -16.44 -6.72
CA LYS A 215 -0.15 -16.99 -7.78
C LYS A 215 -0.97 -17.45 -8.99
N ALA A 216 -2.12 -18.10 -8.74
CA ALA A 216 -3.02 -18.53 -9.80
C ALA A 216 -3.57 -17.33 -10.58
N MET A 217 -3.87 -16.21 -9.91
CA MET A 217 -4.31 -14.99 -10.59
C MET A 217 -3.23 -14.40 -11.49
N THR A 218 -1.96 -14.34 -11.03
CA THR A 218 -0.84 -13.92 -11.89
C THR A 218 -0.67 -14.83 -13.12
N LEU A 219 -0.99 -16.12 -13.01
CA LEU A 219 -0.83 -17.11 -14.09
C LEU A 219 -2.06 -17.28 -14.99
N ASN A 220 -3.23 -16.77 -14.60
CA ASN A 220 -4.51 -17.02 -15.28
C ASN A 220 -4.60 -16.44 -16.70
N HIS A 221 -3.57 -15.74 -17.18
CA HIS A 221 -3.43 -15.36 -18.60
C HIS A 221 -3.05 -16.49 -19.56
N PHE A 222 -2.50 -17.61 -19.07
CA PHE A 222 -2.09 -18.70 -19.96
C PHE A 222 -3.23 -19.64 -20.38
N ILE A 223 -4.37 -19.62 -19.70
CA ILE A 223 -5.45 -20.60 -19.95
C ILE A 223 -6.52 -20.08 -20.93
N HIS A 224 -6.76 -18.77 -20.98
CA HIS A 224 -7.82 -18.16 -21.80
C HIS A 224 -7.35 -17.62 -23.16
N ARG A 225 -6.15 -17.98 -23.60
CA ARG A 225 -5.58 -17.61 -24.90
C ARG A 225 -5.47 -18.78 -25.91
N ASN A 226 -6.24 -19.85 -25.70
CA ASN A 226 -6.39 -20.95 -26.65
C ASN A 226 -7.67 -20.81 -27.47
#